data_AF-A0A094M409-F1
#
_entry.id   AF-A0A094M409-F1
#
_cell.length_a   1.000
_cell.length_b   1.000
_cell.length_c   1.000
_cell.angle_alpha   90.00
_cell.angle_beta   90.00
_cell.angle_gamma   90.00
#
_symmetry.space_group_name_H-M   'P 1'
#
loop_
_entity.id
_entity.type
_entity.pdbx_description
1 polymer ?
#
loop_
_entity_poly.entity_id
_entity_poly.type
_entity_poly.pdbx_seq_one_letter_code
_entity_poly.pdbx_strand_id
1 'polypeptide(L)'
;MGKEKIMIFFDESGKRSVKPNLMGGLSIPYEIYYQDDFQLLTQKLRDGLIKLHFKSYYGDSNERDNFIRVGETLAKYSEFIKMIVINYDYSALVGTTELGKDVVEDMIYTKFPERILYGLLRGYGKNIDIEAEVLIEKANEYENLNLFQLKDKYEHDVALNLDGLVKDLLNIQALYRGENYVINNCKLVPKGEEIGVEMTDMMLGIVRTIIENKPSTTLKYTAKNKLTMHLLRNREFCSLIQNIRYFEWDQSEELPEISLTSYLQLFMARHFNETLN
;
A
#
# COMPACT_ATOMS: atom_id res chain seq x y z
N MET A 1 -4.81 -4.28 -30.88
CA MET A 1 -3.89 -4.82 -29.87
C MET A 1 -4.73 -5.26 -28.68
N GLY A 2 -4.40 -6.40 -28.06
CA GLY A 2 -5.02 -6.76 -26.78
C GLY A 2 -4.55 -5.78 -25.72
N LYS A 3 -5.42 -5.45 -24.77
CA LYS A 3 -5.02 -4.64 -23.61
C LYS A 3 -4.67 -5.59 -22.46
N GLU A 4 -3.56 -5.32 -21.81
CA GLU A 4 -3.10 -6.08 -20.64
C GLU A 4 -3.84 -5.59 -19.40
N LYS A 5 -4.23 -6.52 -18.52
CA LYS A 5 -5.02 -6.19 -17.33
C LYS A 5 -4.18 -6.28 -16.07
N ILE A 6 -4.37 -5.32 -15.17
CA ILE A 6 -3.70 -5.29 -13.86
C ILE A 6 -4.69 -4.97 -12.74
N MET A 7 -4.49 -5.64 -11.61
CA MET A 7 -5.13 -5.33 -10.35
C MET A 7 -4.21 -4.44 -9.53
N ILE A 8 -4.75 -3.37 -8.96
CA ILE A 8 -4.03 -2.47 -8.07
C ILE A 8 -4.77 -2.37 -6.74
N PHE A 9 -4.04 -2.53 -5.64
CA PHE A 9 -4.55 -2.47 -4.28
C PHE A 9 -3.88 -1.32 -3.54
N PHE A 10 -4.61 -0.64 -2.65
CA PHE A 10 -4.10 0.52 -1.93
C PHE A 10 -4.55 0.51 -0.47
N ASP A 11 -3.64 0.89 0.43
CA ASP A 11 -3.91 1.08 1.86
C ASP A 11 -2.92 2.07 2.51
N GLU A 12 -3.17 2.42 3.77
CA GLU A 12 -2.34 3.26 4.62
C GLU A 12 -1.94 2.58 5.94
N SER A 13 -0.72 2.84 6.41
CA SER A 13 -0.24 2.36 7.70
C SER A 13 0.35 3.49 8.54
N GLY A 14 -0.26 3.73 9.71
CA GLY A 14 0.16 4.80 10.61
C GLY A 14 -0.56 6.10 10.34
N LYS A 15 -1.35 6.54 11.32
CA LYS A 15 -2.11 7.78 11.22
C LYS A 15 -1.51 8.87 12.11
N ARG A 16 -1.54 10.11 11.61
CA ARG A 16 -1.22 11.33 12.37
C ARG A 16 0.14 11.22 13.07
N SER A 17 0.18 11.26 14.40
CA SER A 17 1.42 11.28 15.19
C SER A 17 2.17 9.94 15.24
N VAL A 18 1.59 8.84 14.76
CA VAL A 18 2.19 7.50 14.89
C VAL A 18 3.11 7.18 13.71
N LYS A 19 4.32 7.75 13.73
CA LYS A 19 5.35 7.58 12.69
C LYS A 19 5.92 6.15 12.61
N PRO A 20 6.41 5.71 11.43
CA PRO A 20 6.28 6.38 10.14
C PRO A 20 4.82 6.36 9.65
N ASN A 21 4.42 7.38 8.88
CA ASN A 21 3.13 7.42 8.20
C ASN A 21 3.34 6.94 6.77
N LEU A 22 2.81 5.78 6.43
CA LEU A 22 3.01 5.15 5.14
C LEU A 22 1.69 5.10 4.37
N MET A 23 1.75 5.37 3.08
CA MET A 23 0.72 4.98 2.11
C MET A 23 1.37 4.10 1.06
N GLY A 24 0.68 3.07 0.59
CA GLY A 24 1.25 2.18 -0.40
C GLY A 24 0.23 1.64 -1.37
N GLY A 25 0.72 1.33 -2.56
CA GLY A 25 -0.03 0.65 -3.60
C GLY A 25 0.75 -0.57 -4.08
N LEU A 26 0.03 -1.66 -4.32
CA LEU A 26 0.56 -2.92 -4.80
C LEU A 26 -0.15 -3.31 -6.10
N SER A 27 0.59 -3.59 -7.17
CA SER A 27 0.03 -4.01 -8.45
C SER A 27 0.41 -5.45 -8.78
N ILE A 28 -0.56 -6.20 -9.29
CA ILE A 28 -0.39 -7.59 -9.75
C ILE A 28 -1.08 -7.73 -11.11
N PRO A 29 -0.43 -8.31 -12.14
CA PRO A 29 -1.10 -8.70 -13.39
C PRO A 29 -2.32 -9.56 -13.13
N TYR A 30 -3.38 -9.33 -13.91
CA TYR A 30 -4.66 -10.01 -13.73
C TYR A 30 -4.51 -11.54 -13.79
N GLU A 31 -3.73 -12.03 -14.76
CA GLU A 31 -3.45 -13.45 -14.97
C GLU A 31 -2.75 -14.10 -13.76
N ILE A 32 -2.02 -13.32 -12.97
CA ILE A 32 -1.35 -13.76 -11.75
C ILE A 32 -2.29 -13.67 -10.55
N TYR A 33 -3.01 -12.56 -10.38
CA TYR A 33 -3.94 -12.39 -9.25
C TYR A 33 -5.08 -13.42 -9.25
N TYR A 34 -5.49 -13.90 -10.42
CA TYR A 34 -6.54 -14.91 -10.56
C TYR A 34 -6.04 -16.36 -10.54
N GLN A 35 -4.78 -16.60 -10.18
CA GLN A 35 -4.29 -17.95 -9.89
C GLN A 35 -4.89 -18.51 -8.59
N ASP A 36 -4.97 -19.84 -8.51
CA ASP A 36 -5.60 -20.57 -7.40
C ASP A 36 -5.08 -20.16 -6.02
N ASP A 37 -3.79 -19.84 -5.88
CA ASP A 37 -3.20 -19.46 -4.59
C ASP A 37 -3.84 -18.18 -4.03
N PHE A 38 -3.98 -17.16 -4.88
CA PHE A 38 -4.61 -15.89 -4.50
C PHE A 38 -6.11 -16.07 -4.28
N GLN A 39 -6.78 -16.76 -5.20
CA GLN A 39 -8.23 -16.96 -5.11
C GLN A 39 -8.63 -17.78 -3.88
N LEU A 40 -7.82 -18.77 -3.51
CA LEU A 40 -8.01 -19.55 -2.28
C LEU A 40 -7.83 -18.68 -1.03
N LEU A 41 -6.84 -17.78 -1.01
CA LEU A 41 -6.67 -16.85 0.11
C LEU A 41 -7.83 -15.87 0.19
N THR A 42 -8.29 -15.30 -0.93
CA THR A 42 -9.47 -14.44 -1.00
C THR A 42 -10.71 -15.15 -0.46
N GLN A 43 -10.95 -16.40 -0.88
CA GLN A 43 -12.11 -17.14 -0.39
C GLN A 43 -12.02 -17.40 1.11
N LYS A 44 -10.85 -17.83 1.62
CA LYS A 44 -10.64 -18.03 3.06
C LYS A 44 -10.82 -16.76 3.87
N LEU A 45 -10.44 -15.61 3.31
CA LEU A 45 -10.61 -14.31 3.95
C LEU A 45 -12.10 -13.98 4.08
N ARG A 46 -12.86 -14.11 2.98
CA ARG A 46 -14.32 -13.88 2.95
C ARG A 46 -15.09 -14.85 3.83
N ASP A 47 -14.64 -16.10 3.94
CA ASP A 47 -15.20 -17.11 4.83
C ASP A 47 -14.84 -16.87 6.31
N GLY A 48 -14.00 -15.87 6.60
CA GLY A 48 -13.54 -15.55 7.95
C GLY A 48 -12.54 -16.55 8.55
N LEU A 49 -11.99 -17.45 7.72
CA LEU A 49 -11.03 -18.48 8.11
C LEU A 49 -9.61 -17.92 8.31
N ILE A 50 -9.30 -16.82 7.64
CA ILE A 50 -8.07 -16.05 7.87
C ILE A 50 -8.42 -14.62 8.22
N LYS A 51 -7.60 -14.00 9.07
CA LYS A 51 -7.67 -12.58 9.41
C LYS A 51 -6.26 -12.02 9.38
N LEU A 52 -6.10 -10.85 8.76
CA LEU A 52 -4.82 -10.19 8.59
C LEU A 52 -4.92 -8.80 9.21
N HIS A 53 -4.42 -8.69 10.45
CA HIS A 53 -4.41 -7.41 11.17
C HIS A 53 -3.00 -7.16 11.69
N PHE A 54 -2.10 -6.75 10.79
CA PHE A 54 -0.68 -6.66 11.15
C PHE A 54 -0.43 -5.67 12.29
N LYS A 55 -1.20 -4.58 12.39
CA LYS A 55 -1.12 -3.61 13.48
C LYS A 55 -1.34 -4.23 14.88
N SER A 56 -2.25 -5.20 14.98
CA SER A 56 -2.64 -5.86 16.22
C SER A 56 -2.04 -7.25 16.40
N TYR A 57 -1.07 -7.65 15.58
CA TYR A 57 -0.39 -8.93 15.75
C TYR A 57 0.52 -8.91 16.99
N TYR A 58 0.28 -9.85 17.92
CA TYR A 58 1.04 -10.05 19.16
C TYR A 58 1.68 -11.44 19.28
N GLY A 59 1.74 -12.22 18.19
CA GLY A 59 2.40 -13.54 18.17
C GLY A 59 1.46 -14.74 18.31
N ASP A 60 0.16 -14.55 18.07
CA ASP A 60 -0.78 -15.67 17.96
C ASP A 60 -0.35 -16.62 16.83
N SER A 61 -0.36 -17.93 17.08
CA SER A 61 0.16 -18.91 16.13
C SER A 61 -0.68 -19.02 14.87
N ASN A 62 -2.01 -18.89 14.98
CA ASN A 62 -2.89 -18.98 13.81
C ASN A 62 -2.74 -17.74 12.93
N GLU A 63 -2.70 -16.55 13.53
CA GLU A 63 -2.41 -15.31 12.79
C GLU A 63 -1.03 -15.37 12.13
N ARG A 64 -0.02 -15.87 12.85
CA ARG A 64 1.33 -16.07 12.33
C ARG A 64 1.33 -16.95 11.09
N ASP A 65 0.69 -18.11 11.14
CA ASP A 65 0.66 -19.06 10.04
C ASP A 65 -0.10 -18.48 8.82
N ASN A 66 -1.12 -17.65 9.07
CA ASN A 66 -1.79 -16.89 8.01
C ASN A 66 -0.84 -15.89 7.34
N PHE A 67 -0.08 -15.11 8.12
CA PHE A 67 0.92 -14.19 7.57
C PHE A 67 2.02 -14.92 6.79
N ILE A 68 2.49 -16.06 7.28
CA ILE A 68 3.50 -16.87 6.59
C ILE A 68 2.96 -17.30 5.23
N ARG A 69 1.76 -17.88 5.19
CA ARG A 69 1.13 -18.34 3.95
C ARG A 69 0.93 -17.22 2.92
N VAL A 70 0.51 -16.04 3.39
CA VAL A 70 0.36 -14.86 2.53
C VAL A 70 1.73 -14.40 2.01
N GLY A 71 2.74 -14.35 2.89
CA GLY A 71 4.10 -13.99 2.51
C GLY A 71 4.73 -14.97 1.52
N GLU A 72 4.50 -16.28 1.68
CA GLU A 72 4.93 -17.32 0.74
C GLU A 72 4.25 -17.16 -0.63
N THR A 73 2.97 -16.78 -0.65
CA THR A 73 2.24 -16.50 -1.90
C THR A 73 2.83 -15.28 -2.60
N LEU A 74 3.09 -14.19 -1.87
CA LEU A 74 3.76 -13.00 -2.41
C LEU A 74 5.16 -13.33 -2.94
N ALA A 75 5.93 -14.14 -2.20
CA ALA A 75 7.27 -14.57 -2.60
C ALA A 75 7.25 -15.34 -3.92
N LYS A 76 6.33 -16.31 -4.05
CA LYS A 76 6.16 -17.15 -5.25
C LYS A 76 5.94 -16.34 -6.52
N TYR A 77 5.25 -15.21 -6.44
CA TYR A 77 4.94 -14.35 -7.59
C TYR A 77 5.69 -13.01 -7.57
N SER A 78 6.74 -12.89 -6.76
CA SER A 78 7.43 -11.62 -6.49
C SER A 78 7.90 -10.87 -7.74
N GLU A 79 8.31 -11.56 -8.80
CA GLU A 79 8.75 -10.97 -10.07
C GLU A 79 7.64 -10.19 -10.81
N PHE A 80 6.38 -10.51 -10.55
CA PHE A 80 5.22 -9.87 -11.18
C PHE A 80 4.60 -8.77 -10.32
N ILE A 81 5.02 -8.66 -9.07
CA ILE A 81 4.44 -7.73 -8.11
C ILE A 81 5.27 -6.45 -8.09
N LYS A 82 4.60 -5.31 -8.21
CA LYS A 82 5.22 -4.00 -7.99
C LYS A 82 4.56 -3.34 -6.80
N MET A 83 5.36 -2.67 -5.98
CA MET A 83 4.86 -1.89 -4.86
C MET A 83 5.55 -0.53 -4.81
N ILE A 84 4.75 0.50 -4.56
CA ILE A 84 5.20 1.86 -4.32
C ILE A 84 4.75 2.24 -2.92
N VAL A 85 5.66 2.83 -2.12
CA VAL A 85 5.37 3.30 -0.76
C VAL A 85 5.86 4.73 -0.63
N ILE A 86 5.00 5.60 -0.08
CA ILE A 86 5.36 6.95 0.35
C ILE A 86 5.34 6.99 1.87
N ASN A 87 6.45 7.39 2.47
CA ASN A 87 6.53 7.81 3.87
C ASN A 87 6.43 9.33 3.94
N TYR A 88 5.58 9.86 4.82
CA TYR A 88 5.39 11.29 4.99
C TYR A 88 5.33 11.68 6.47
N ASP A 89 5.59 12.95 6.78
CA ASP A 89 5.51 13.48 8.15
C ASP A 89 4.27 14.36 8.31
N TYR A 90 3.19 13.78 8.84
CA TYR A 90 1.95 14.50 9.09
C TYR A 90 2.14 15.68 10.07
N SER A 91 2.94 15.50 11.11
CA SER A 91 3.14 16.54 12.12
C SER A 91 3.94 17.72 11.57
N ALA A 92 4.93 17.46 10.73
CA ALA A 92 5.63 18.53 10.01
C ALA A 92 4.66 19.28 9.09
N LEU A 93 3.80 18.57 8.37
CA LEU A 93 2.85 19.15 7.41
C LEU A 93 1.85 20.14 8.04
N VAL A 94 1.22 19.74 9.13
CA VAL A 94 0.23 20.60 9.80
C VAL A 94 0.90 21.80 10.46
N GLY A 95 2.16 21.67 10.87
CA GLY A 95 2.90 22.73 11.56
C GLY A 95 3.50 23.81 10.67
N THR A 96 3.64 23.59 9.35
CA THR A 96 4.40 24.48 8.47
C THR A 96 3.56 25.33 7.51
N THR A 97 2.25 25.07 7.39
CA THR A 97 1.42 25.76 6.40
C THR A 97 0.42 26.71 7.05
N GLU A 98 0.30 27.93 6.50
CA GLU A 98 -0.81 28.85 6.78
C GLU A 98 -2.14 28.34 6.20
N LEU A 99 -2.10 27.31 5.34
CA LEU A 99 -3.22 26.75 4.59
C LEU A 99 -4.19 25.94 5.45
N GLY A 100 -3.86 25.68 6.72
CA GLY A 100 -4.72 25.00 7.67
C GLY A 100 -4.72 23.47 7.52
N LYS A 101 -5.18 22.80 8.58
CA LYS A 101 -5.18 21.34 8.70
C LYS A 101 -5.98 20.64 7.59
N ASP A 102 -7.10 21.22 7.19
CA ASP A 102 -8.01 20.57 6.25
C ASP A 102 -7.43 20.50 4.84
N VAL A 103 -6.73 21.55 4.39
CA VAL A 103 -6.03 21.54 3.09
C VAL A 103 -4.90 20.51 3.06
N VAL A 104 -4.20 20.34 4.18
CA VAL A 104 -3.17 19.30 4.33
C VAL A 104 -3.79 17.91 4.22
N GLU A 105 -4.92 17.66 4.91
CA GLU A 105 -5.61 16.38 4.83
C GLU A 105 -6.15 16.11 3.43
N ASP A 106 -6.75 17.10 2.76
CA ASP A 106 -7.19 16.98 1.36
C ASP A 106 -6.02 16.63 0.44
N MET A 107 -4.86 17.27 0.62
CA MET A 107 -3.66 16.96 -0.17
C MET A 107 -3.19 15.52 0.08
N ILE A 108 -3.04 15.11 1.34
CA ILE A 108 -2.59 13.76 1.72
C ILE A 108 -3.54 12.71 1.12
N TYR A 109 -4.84 12.87 1.33
CA TYR A 109 -5.82 11.85 0.95
C TYR A 109 -6.27 11.93 -0.50
N THR A 110 -5.77 12.87 -1.31
CA THR A 110 -6.01 12.89 -2.76
C THR A 110 -4.72 12.74 -3.58
N LYS A 111 -3.67 13.49 -3.25
CA LYS A 111 -2.43 13.55 -4.06
C LYS A 111 -1.50 12.39 -3.82
N PHE A 112 -1.39 11.87 -2.61
CA PHE A 112 -0.55 10.68 -2.37
C PHE A 112 -1.16 9.43 -3.01
N PRO A 113 -2.47 9.12 -2.85
CA PRO A 113 -3.10 8.05 -3.62
C PRO A 113 -2.93 8.20 -5.13
N GLU A 114 -3.23 9.38 -5.70
CA GLU A 114 -3.04 9.66 -7.13
C GLU A 114 -1.60 9.33 -7.57
N ARG A 115 -0.61 9.82 -6.84
CA ARG A 115 0.81 9.70 -7.20
C ARG A 115 1.32 8.26 -7.10
N ILE A 116 0.89 7.51 -6.08
CA ILE A 116 1.23 6.10 -5.91
C ILE A 116 0.65 5.28 -7.06
N LEU A 117 -0.65 5.44 -7.33
CA LEU A 117 -1.35 4.68 -8.36
C LEU A 117 -0.81 5.02 -9.76
N TYR A 118 -0.61 6.30 -10.08
CA TYR A 118 0.04 6.72 -11.31
C TYR A 118 1.43 6.10 -11.48
N GLY A 119 2.21 6.04 -10.40
CA GLY A 119 3.53 5.41 -10.40
C GLY A 119 3.50 3.92 -10.78
N LEU A 120 2.44 3.20 -10.43
CA LEU A 120 2.23 1.79 -10.78
C LEU A 120 1.71 1.59 -12.21
N LEU A 121 1.08 2.61 -12.79
CA LEU A 121 0.44 2.60 -14.11
C LEU A 121 1.33 3.08 -15.25
N ARG A 122 2.31 3.94 -14.95
CA ARG A 122 3.19 4.52 -15.96
C ARG A 122 4.39 3.64 -16.28
N GLY A 123 5.00 3.88 -17.44
CA GLY A 123 6.30 3.27 -17.78
C GLY A 123 6.25 1.87 -18.39
N TYR A 124 5.07 1.40 -18.85
CA TYR A 124 4.95 0.16 -19.64
C TYR A 124 5.37 0.32 -21.11
N GLY A 125 5.79 1.52 -21.51
CA GLY A 125 6.20 1.81 -22.88
C GLY A 125 5.03 2.01 -23.83
N LYS A 126 5.34 2.42 -25.07
CA LYS A 126 4.32 2.86 -26.04
C LYS A 126 3.53 1.72 -26.70
N ASN A 127 3.96 0.48 -26.52
CA ASN A 127 3.41 -0.69 -27.22
C ASN A 127 2.50 -1.55 -26.33
N ILE A 128 2.28 -1.13 -25.09
CA ILE A 128 1.45 -1.83 -24.11
C ILE A 128 0.34 -0.88 -23.70
N ASP A 129 -0.91 -1.33 -23.89
CA ASP A 129 -2.10 -0.67 -23.39
C ASP A 129 -2.55 -1.38 -22.11
N ILE A 130 -2.73 -0.62 -21.03
CA ILE A 130 -3.07 -1.14 -19.70
C ILE A 130 -4.53 -0.85 -19.36
N GLU A 131 -5.26 -1.86 -18.91
CA GLU A 131 -6.53 -1.71 -18.20
C GLU A 131 -6.34 -2.03 -16.73
N ALA A 132 -6.72 -1.10 -15.86
CA ALA A 132 -6.57 -1.29 -14.42
C ALA A 132 -7.90 -1.32 -13.69
N GLU A 133 -7.96 -2.20 -12.69
CA GLU A 133 -8.94 -2.18 -11.62
C GLU A 133 -8.25 -1.82 -10.31
N VAL A 134 -8.76 -0.79 -9.63
CA VAL A 134 -8.18 -0.27 -8.39
C VAL A 134 -9.13 -0.58 -7.22
N LEU A 135 -8.60 -1.24 -6.19
CA LEU A 135 -9.32 -1.54 -4.96
C LEU A 135 -8.61 -0.85 -3.79
N ILE A 136 -9.34 -0.03 -3.05
CA ILE A 136 -8.82 0.80 -1.96
C ILE A 136 -9.46 0.33 -0.66
N GLU A 137 -8.68 0.12 0.41
CA GLU A 137 -9.25 -0.20 1.72
C GLU A 137 -10.24 0.89 2.15
N LYS A 138 -11.40 0.47 2.61
CA LYS A 138 -12.45 1.38 3.05
C LYS A 138 -12.05 2.06 4.36
N ALA A 139 -11.89 3.38 4.32
CA ALA A 139 -11.65 4.21 5.50
C ALA A 139 -12.54 5.46 5.50
N ASN A 140 -12.89 5.95 6.69
CA ASN A 140 -13.74 7.14 6.85
C ASN A 140 -13.17 8.38 6.14
N GLU A 141 -11.85 8.52 6.14
CA GLU A 141 -11.13 9.61 5.46
C GLU A 141 -11.29 9.56 3.94
N TYR A 142 -11.49 8.37 3.36
CA TYR A 142 -11.70 8.17 1.92
C TYR A 142 -13.17 8.26 1.51
N GLU A 143 -14.09 7.99 2.43
CA GLU A 143 -15.54 8.14 2.23
C GLU A 143 -16.03 9.58 2.40
N ASN A 144 -15.28 10.43 3.09
CA ASN A 144 -15.73 11.78 3.43
C ASN A 144 -14.67 12.82 3.04
N LEU A 145 -14.32 12.88 1.76
CA LEU A 145 -13.43 13.93 1.28
C LEU A 145 -14.17 15.27 1.32
N ASN A 146 -13.76 16.14 2.23
CA ASN A 146 -14.27 17.50 2.34
C ASN A 146 -13.50 18.42 1.39
N LEU A 147 -13.61 18.19 0.07
CA LEU A 147 -12.94 19.03 -0.91
C LEU A 147 -13.56 20.43 -0.91
N PHE A 148 -12.92 21.34 -0.15
CA PHE A 148 -13.34 22.72 0.02
C PHE A 148 -13.51 23.45 -1.32
N GLN A 149 -12.79 23.04 -2.36
CA GLN A 149 -12.81 23.68 -3.68
C GLN A 149 -13.87 23.10 -4.65
N LEU A 150 -14.47 21.95 -4.35
CA LEU A 150 -15.49 21.34 -5.23
C LEU A 150 -16.92 21.54 -4.72
N LYS A 151 -17.11 21.82 -3.42
CA LYS A 151 -18.42 22.15 -2.86
C LYS A 151 -19.02 23.44 -3.45
N ASP A 152 -18.19 24.44 -3.77
CA ASP A 152 -18.68 25.67 -4.43
C ASP A 152 -19.01 25.47 -5.92
N LYS A 153 -18.50 24.39 -6.55
CA LYS A 153 -18.72 24.10 -7.98
C LYS A 153 -19.94 23.21 -8.22
N TYR A 154 -20.34 22.43 -7.23
CA TYR A 154 -21.52 21.57 -7.28
C TYR A 154 -22.51 22.07 -6.23
N GLU A 155 -23.57 22.76 -6.66
CA GLU A 155 -24.64 23.37 -5.84
C GLU A 155 -25.47 22.36 -4.99
N HIS A 156 -24.98 21.14 -4.75
CA HIS A 156 -25.62 20.13 -3.93
C HIS A 156 -24.60 19.32 -3.14
N ASP A 157 -25.03 18.78 -2.00
CA ASP A 157 -24.33 17.85 -1.10
C ASP A 157 -23.85 16.58 -1.83
N VAL A 158 -22.84 16.71 -2.70
CA VAL A 158 -22.16 15.57 -3.31
C VAL A 158 -21.07 15.13 -2.36
N ALA A 159 -21.31 14.05 -1.61
CA ALA A 159 -20.25 13.33 -0.95
C ALA A 159 -19.29 12.79 -2.03
N LEU A 160 -18.12 13.39 -2.13
CA LEU A 160 -17.05 12.90 -3.02
C LEU A 160 -16.28 11.82 -2.26
N ASN A 161 -16.27 10.62 -2.83
CA ASN A 161 -15.46 9.52 -2.34
C ASN A 161 -14.15 9.45 -3.13
N LEU A 162 -13.10 8.96 -2.48
CA LEU A 162 -11.77 8.85 -3.08
C LEU A 162 -11.77 8.00 -4.35
N ASP A 163 -12.54 6.93 -4.39
CA ASP A 163 -12.56 5.99 -5.50
C ASP A 163 -13.02 6.63 -6.81
N GLY A 164 -14.14 7.37 -6.78
CA GLY A 164 -14.62 8.14 -7.92
C GLY A 164 -13.62 9.21 -8.37
N LEU A 165 -13.06 9.97 -7.42
CA LEU A 165 -12.09 11.03 -7.71
C LEU A 165 -10.80 10.48 -8.34
N VAL A 166 -10.23 9.42 -7.77
CA VAL A 166 -8.98 8.79 -8.24
C VAL A 166 -9.13 8.28 -9.66
N LYS A 167 -10.25 7.61 -9.98
CA LYS A 167 -10.52 7.13 -11.34
C LYS A 167 -10.47 8.28 -12.35
N ASP A 168 -11.16 9.37 -12.07
CA ASP A 168 -11.24 10.52 -12.97
C ASP A 168 -9.89 11.22 -13.10
N LEU A 169 -9.20 11.48 -11.97
CA LEU A 169 -7.88 12.12 -11.96
C LEU A 169 -6.86 11.31 -12.76
N LEU A 170 -6.80 9.99 -12.59
CA LEU A 170 -5.87 9.12 -13.29
C LEU A 170 -6.21 9.02 -14.79
N ASN A 171 -7.47 8.91 -15.17
CA ASN A 171 -7.85 8.88 -16.59
C ASN A 171 -7.58 10.23 -17.29
N ILE A 172 -7.84 11.36 -16.61
CA ILE A 172 -7.44 12.69 -17.10
C ILE A 172 -5.92 12.76 -17.24
N GLN A 173 -5.18 12.22 -16.26
CA GLN A 173 -3.73 12.17 -16.28
C GLN A 173 -3.18 11.35 -17.44
N ALA A 174 -3.78 10.20 -17.74
CA ALA A 174 -3.44 9.41 -18.91
C ALA A 174 -3.60 10.23 -20.20
N LEU A 175 -4.75 10.93 -20.34
CA LEU A 175 -5.07 11.71 -21.53
C LEU A 175 -4.06 12.85 -21.77
N TYR A 176 -3.79 13.70 -20.77
CA TYR A 176 -2.93 14.87 -20.99
C TYR A 176 -1.43 14.51 -21.04
N ARG A 177 -1.02 13.36 -20.48
CA ARG A 177 0.37 12.88 -20.53
C ARG A 177 0.66 11.95 -21.70
N GLY A 178 -0.38 11.53 -22.43
CA GLY A 178 -0.25 10.54 -23.50
C GLY A 178 0.22 9.17 -22.99
N GLU A 179 -0.26 8.77 -21.81
CA GLU A 179 0.02 7.46 -21.23
C GLU A 179 -1.00 6.44 -21.73
N ASN A 180 -0.56 5.20 -21.95
CA ASN A 180 -1.39 4.13 -22.50
C ASN A 180 -2.05 3.29 -21.40
N TYR A 181 -2.79 3.93 -20.50
CA TYR A 181 -3.59 3.20 -19.51
C TYR A 181 -4.99 3.77 -19.38
N VAL A 182 -5.92 2.93 -18.91
CA VAL A 182 -7.27 3.33 -18.52
C VAL A 182 -7.66 2.67 -17.20
N ILE A 183 -8.25 3.45 -16.30
CA ILE A 183 -8.87 2.95 -15.07
C ILE A 183 -10.33 2.63 -15.39
N ASN A 184 -10.62 1.34 -15.50
CA ASN A 184 -11.98 0.87 -15.76
C ASN A 184 -12.85 1.02 -14.50
N ASN A 185 -12.28 0.61 -13.37
CA ASN A 185 -12.98 0.55 -12.10
C ASN A 185 -12.06 0.99 -10.95
N CYS A 186 -12.63 1.73 -9.99
CA CYS A 186 -12.01 2.10 -8.73
C CYS A 186 -13.07 1.97 -7.65
N LYS A 187 -12.79 1.25 -6.56
CA LYS A 187 -13.77 1.00 -5.49
C LYS A 187 -13.14 1.02 -4.11
N LEU A 188 -13.88 1.57 -3.14
CA LEU A 188 -13.63 1.33 -1.71
C LEU A 188 -14.14 -0.07 -1.33
N VAL A 189 -13.29 -0.88 -0.70
CA VAL A 189 -13.57 -2.27 -0.34
C VAL A 189 -13.47 -2.44 1.17
N PRO A 190 -14.48 -3.05 1.84
CA PRO A 190 -14.40 -3.34 3.26
C PRO A 190 -13.29 -4.34 3.62
N LYS A 191 -12.77 -4.21 4.84
CA LYS A 191 -11.83 -5.17 5.38
C LYS A 191 -12.34 -6.61 5.33
N GLY A 192 -11.48 -7.55 4.96
CA GLY A 192 -11.84 -8.97 4.86
C GLY A 192 -12.49 -9.40 3.55
N GLU A 193 -12.64 -8.53 2.56
CA GLU A 193 -13.28 -8.88 1.28
C GLU A 193 -12.27 -9.23 0.17
N GLU A 194 -11.10 -8.60 0.15
CA GLU A 194 -10.11 -8.75 -0.93
C GLU A 194 -8.70 -8.97 -0.38
N ILE A 195 -8.09 -10.11 -0.75
CA ILE A 195 -6.76 -10.45 -0.23
C ILE A 195 -5.68 -9.47 -0.65
N GLY A 196 -5.79 -8.88 -1.85
CA GLY A 196 -4.80 -7.91 -2.33
C GLY A 196 -4.73 -6.64 -1.47
N VAL A 197 -5.86 -6.23 -0.87
CA VAL A 197 -5.91 -5.09 0.06
C VAL A 197 -5.23 -5.47 1.38
N GLU A 198 -5.54 -6.65 1.94
CA GLU A 198 -4.90 -7.14 3.16
C GLU A 198 -3.39 -7.43 3.00
N MET A 199 -2.98 -7.87 1.81
CA MET A 199 -1.57 -8.01 1.44
C MET A 199 -0.88 -6.64 1.43
N THR A 200 -1.58 -5.59 1.00
CA THR A 200 -1.05 -4.22 1.04
C THR A 200 -0.87 -3.74 2.48
N ASP A 201 -1.85 -3.92 3.38
CA ASP A 201 -1.72 -3.63 4.82
C ASP A 201 -0.53 -4.40 5.44
N MET A 202 -0.46 -5.72 5.17
CA MET A 202 0.62 -6.57 5.68
C MET A 202 1.99 -6.07 5.22
N MET A 203 2.16 -5.79 3.93
CA MET A 203 3.42 -5.33 3.37
C MET A 203 3.82 -3.96 3.94
N LEU A 204 2.87 -3.02 4.07
CA LEU A 204 3.10 -1.75 4.75
C LEU A 204 3.52 -1.94 6.21
N GLY A 205 2.88 -2.87 6.92
CA GLY A 205 3.24 -3.25 8.27
C GLY A 205 4.66 -3.81 8.40
N ILE A 206 5.08 -4.63 7.43
CA ILE A 206 6.44 -5.17 7.36
C ILE A 206 7.45 -4.06 7.08
N VAL A 207 7.21 -3.23 6.06
CA VAL A 207 8.07 -2.07 5.73
C VAL A 207 8.21 -1.15 6.94
N ARG A 208 7.11 -0.86 7.63
CA ARG A 208 7.12 -0.10 8.87
C ARG A 208 7.97 -0.75 9.96
N THR A 209 7.85 -2.05 10.15
CA THR A 209 8.64 -2.79 11.15
C THR A 209 10.13 -2.71 10.84
N ILE A 210 10.50 -2.82 9.57
CA ILE A 210 11.89 -2.68 9.08
C ILE A 210 12.42 -1.26 9.35
N ILE A 211 11.65 -0.22 8.99
CA ILE A 211 12.05 1.19 9.18
C ILE A 211 12.15 1.53 10.67
N GLU A 212 11.17 1.15 11.49
CA GLU A 212 11.18 1.44 12.93
C GLU A 212 12.31 0.69 13.65
N ASN A 213 12.68 -0.50 13.16
CA ASN A 213 13.75 -1.36 13.65
C ASN A 213 13.76 -1.47 15.19
N LYS A 214 12.59 -1.57 15.83
CA LYS A 214 12.50 -1.53 17.29
C LYS A 214 13.12 -2.78 17.89
N PRO A 215 13.87 -2.67 19.01
CA PRO A 215 14.37 -3.83 19.71
C PRO A 215 13.22 -4.70 20.24
N SER A 216 13.44 -6.00 20.35
CA SER A 216 12.47 -7.00 20.83
C SER A 216 12.30 -6.94 22.35
N THR A 217 11.85 -5.79 22.85
CA THR A 217 11.65 -5.52 24.29
C THR A 217 10.20 -5.75 24.75
N THR A 218 9.26 -5.78 23.81
CA THR A 218 7.83 -6.06 24.10
C THR A 218 7.38 -7.30 23.33
N LEU A 219 6.31 -7.95 23.80
CA LEU A 219 5.70 -9.09 23.10
C LEU A 219 5.36 -8.73 21.64
N LYS A 220 4.77 -7.54 21.44
CA LYS A 220 4.40 -7.01 20.13
C LYS A 220 5.60 -6.89 19.19
N TYR A 221 6.66 -6.21 19.63
CA TYR A 221 7.84 -6.03 18.78
C TYR A 221 8.56 -7.35 18.52
N THR A 222 8.69 -8.19 19.54
CA THR A 222 9.29 -9.52 19.40
C THR A 222 8.54 -10.37 18.36
N ALA A 223 7.20 -10.42 18.44
CA ALA A 223 6.39 -11.19 17.50
C ALA A 223 6.54 -10.69 16.06
N LYS A 224 6.45 -9.37 15.86
CA LYS A 224 6.60 -8.75 14.54
C LYS A 224 7.99 -8.92 13.97
N ASN A 225 9.03 -8.68 14.76
CA ASN A 225 10.41 -8.82 14.31
C ASN A 225 10.72 -10.27 13.90
N LYS A 226 10.30 -11.25 14.72
CA LYS A 226 10.45 -12.67 14.37
C LYS A 226 9.69 -13.07 13.10
N LEU A 227 8.44 -12.63 12.93
CA LEU A 227 7.65 -12.90 11.72
C LEU A 227 8.32 -12.26 10.48
N THR A 228 8.69 -10.99 10.56
CA THR A 228 9.37 -10.28 9.48
C THR A 228 10.69 -10.96 9.13
N MET A 229 11.51 -11.31 10.12
CA MET A 229 12.78 -12.03 9.90
C MET A 229 12.56 -13.41 9.28
N HIS A 230 11.51 -14.13 9.66
CA HIS A 230 11.16 -15.40 9.04
C HIS A 230 10.83 -15.24 7.56
N LEU A 231 10.00 -14.27 7.21
CA LEU A 231 9.66 -13.97 5.81
C LEU A 231 10.89 -13.52 5.00
N LEU A 232 11.74 -12.66 5.56
CA LEU A 232 12.96 -12.17 4.91
C LEU A 232 14.03 -13.23 4.68
N ARG A 233 13.92 -14.41 5.29
CA ARG A 233 14.82 -15.55 5.00
C ARG A 233 14.47 -16.24 3.68
N ASN A 234 13.24 -16.09 3.22
CA ASN A 234 12.87 -16.44 1.85
C ASN A 234 13.49 -15.41 0.90
N ARG A 235 14.26 -15.87 -0.10
CA ARG A 235 15.05 -14.97 -0.96
C ARG A 235 14.16 -14.14 -1.88
N GLU A 236 13.10 -14.75 -2.38
CA GLU A 236 12.13 -14.14 -3.28
C GLU A 236 11.32 -13.06 -2.54
N PHE A 237 10.91 -13.33 -1.29
CA PHE A 237 10.28 -12.32 -0.43
C PHE A 237 11.25 -11.18 -0.10
N CYS A 238 12.50 -11.49 0.24
CA CYS A 238 13.52 -10.47 0.49
C CYS A 238 13.75 -9.58 -0.74
N SER A 239 13.84 -10.20 -1.93
CA SER A 239 13.93 -9.47 -3.20
C SER A 239 12.70 -8.60 -3.45
N LEU A 240 11.50 -9.07 -3.13
CA LEU A 240 10.27 -8.29 -3.23
C LEU A 240 10.37 -7.00 -2.39
N ILE A 241 10.83 -7.11 -1.13
CA ILE A 241 11.03 -5.95 -0.24
C ILE A 241 12.09 -4.99 -0.79
N GLN A 242 13.18 -5.51 -1.34
CA GLN A 242 14.25 -4.68 -1.94
C GLN A 242 13.78 -3.92 -3.18
N ASN A 243 12.83 -4.48 -3.94
CA ASN A 243 12.27 -3.91 -5.15
C ASN A 243 11.10 -2.94 -4.91
N ILE A 244 10.68 -2.74 -3.65
CA ILE A 244 9.69 -1.72 -3.33
C ILE A 244 10.30 -0.34 -3.62
N ARG A 245 9.61 0.43 -4.47
CA ARG A 245 9.99 1.82 -4.73
C ARG A 245 9.48 2.68 -3.59
N TYR A 246 10.40 3.08 -2.73
CA TYR A 246 10.11 3.78 -1.50
C TYR A 246 10.50 5.25 -1.62
N PHE A 247 9.63 6.12 -1.13
CA PHE A 247 9.80 7.56 -1.21
C PHE A 247 9.64 8.16 0.18
N GLU A 248 10.47 9.15 0.50
CA GLU A 248 10.32 9.93 1.72
C GLU A 248 9.95 11.35 1.35
N TRP A 249 8.87 11.84 1.93
CA TRP A 249 8.42 13.19 1.72
C TRP A 249 8.59 14.00 2.99
N ASP A 250 9.47 14.99 2.91
CA ASP A 250 9.90 15.86 3.99
C ASP A 250 9.66 17.36 3.68
N GLN A 251 8.67 17.65 2.82
CA GLN A 251 8.38 19.00 2.29
C GLN A 251 9.41 19.53 1.29
N SER A 252 10.32 18.69 0.78
CA SER A 252 11.16 19.05 -0.35
C SER A 252 10.36 19.24 -1.65
N GLU A 253 10.93 20.03 -2.58
CA GLU A 253 10.33 20.30 -3.91
C GLU A 253 10.15 19.02 -4.74
N GLU A 254 11.03 18.05 -4.51
CA GLU A 254 10.99 16.74 -5.16
C GLU A 254 10.49 15.67 -4.18
N LEU A 255 9.98 14.56 -4.71
CA LEU A 255 9.70 13.37 -3.89
C LEU A 255 10.84 12.38 -4.15
N PRO A 256 11.91 12.37 -3.34
CA PRO A 256 13.09 11.54 -3.58
C PRO A 256 12.76 10.06 -3.39
N GLU A 257 13.23 9.23 -4.32
CA GLU A 257 13.22 7.78 -4.18
C GLU A 257 14.41 7.36 -3.31
N ILE A 258 14.13 6.67 -2.20
CA ILE A 258 15.12 6.21 -1.23
C ILE A 258 15.16 4.68 -1.27
N SER A 259 16.37 4.11 -1.33
CA SER A 259 16.51 2.65 -1.29
C SER A 259 16.21 2.10 0.11
N LEU A 260 15.27 1.15 0.21
CA LEU A 260 15.01 0.41 1.45
C LEU A 260 16.16 -0.51 1.88
N THR A 261 17.14 -0.74 1.01
CA THR A 261 18.26 -1.66 1.26
C THR A 261 18.98 -1.36 2.57
N SER A 262 19.23 -0.09 2.88
CA SER A 262 19.92 0.31 4.12
C SER A 262 19.10 -0.01 5.36
N TYR A 263 17.79 0.30 5.36
CA TYR A 263 16.90 -0.05 6.46
C TYR A 263 16.82 -1.57 6.64
N LEU A 264 16.69 -2.31 5.54
CA LEU A 264 16.62 -3.76 5.53
C LEU A 264 17.88 -4.40 6.12
N GLN A 265 19.06 -3.98 5.69
CA GLN A 265 20.33 -4.52 6.18
C GLN A 265 20.52 -4.26 7.69
N LEU A 266 20.22 -3.05 8.16
CA LEU A 266 20.30 -2.70 9.58
C LEU A 266 19.29 -3.49 10.42
N PHE A 267 18.09 -3.71 9.89
CA PHE A 267 17.07 -4.54 10.53
C PHE A 267 17.53 -6.01 10.63
N MET A 268 17.93 -6.61 9.50
CA MET A 268 18.38 -8.00 9.45
C MET A 268 19.61 -8.26 10.33
N ALA A 269 20.55 -7.31 10.39
CA ALA A 269 21.73 -7.41 11.25
C ALA A 269 21.36 -7.38 12.74
N ARG A 270 20.45 -6.48 13.15
CA ARG A 270 19.99 -6.37 14.55
C ARG A 270 19.23 -7.61 14.99
N HIS A 271 18.39 -8.17 14.12
CA HIS A 271 17.47 -9.27 14.43
C HIS A 271 17.93 -10.63 13.87
N PHE A 272 19.20 -10.76 13.48
CA PHE A 272 19.74 -11.93 12.78
C PHE A 272 19.44 -13.27 13.49
N ASN A 273 19.59 -13.27 14.82
CA ASN A 273 19.38 -14.45 15.67
C ASN A 273 17.90 -14.71 16.01
N GLU A 274 16.99 -13.82 15.63
CA GLU A 274 15.57 -14.01 15.90
C GLU A 274 14.99 -15.07 14.97
N THR A 275 14.37 -16.08 15.58
CA THR A 275 13.74 -17.20 14.89
C THR A 275 12.33 -17.39 15.40
N LEU A 276 11.45 -17.86 14.51
CA LEU A 276 10.18 -18.44 14.94
C LEU A 276 10.47 -19.74 15.68
N ASN A 277 9.86 -19.85 16.86
CA ASN A 277 9.79 -21.11 17.60
C ASN A 277 8.53 -21.86 17.17
#